data_AF-A0A6M0GEC6-F1
#
_entry.id   AF-A0A6M0GEC6-F1
#
_cell.length_a   1.000
_cell.length_b   1.000
_cell.length_c   1.000
_cell.angle_alpha   90.00
_cell.angle_beta   90.00
_cell.angle_gamma   90.00
#
_symmetry.space_group_name_H-M   'P 1'
#
loop_
_entity.id
_entity.type
_entity.pdbx_description
1 polymer ?
#
loop_
_entity_poly.entity_id
_entity_poly.type
_entity_poly.pdbx_seq_one_letter_code
_entity_poly.pdbx_strand_id
1 'polypeptide(L)'
;MVFIDESGILLGVSRPYGRSEINTRVRDIKPFYRGAKITLIGAISQNKALALMTLNGSLDGNAFQVFIDHFLLPELWPGAVVVMDNLAVHKLASISSKIESVGASVIYLSPYSPDF
;
A
#
# COMPACT_ATOMS: atom_id res chain seq x y z
N MET A 1 11.17 10.09 -8.05
CA MET A 1 10.63 9.87 -6.69
C MET A 1 9.77 8.62 -6.72
N VAL A 2 9.77 7.88 -5.61
CA VAL A 2 9.02 6.64 -5.43
C VAL A 2 8.22 6.78 -4.14
N PHE A 3 6.91 6.61 -4.19
CA PHE A 3 6.02 6.69 -3.04
C PHE A 3 5.56 5.30 -2.66
N ILE A 4 5.63 4.98 -1.37
CA ILE A 4 5.15 3.71 -0.83
C ILE A 4 3.96 3.98 0.06
N ASP A 5 2.89 3.21 -0.15
CA ASP A 5 1.69 3.28 0.68
C ASP A 5 1.03 1.90 0.85
N GLU A 6 0.26 1.77 1.93
CA GLU A 6 -0.54 0.59 2.27
C GLU A 6 -2.03 0.90 2.13
N SER A 7 -2.77 -0.01 1.50
CA SER A 7 -4.23 0.05 1.45
C SER A 7 -4.88 -1.26 1.86
N GLY A 8 -5.84 -1.19 2.78
CA GLY A 8 -6.65 -2.33 3.21
C GLY A 8 -7.94 -2.45 2.40
N ILE A 9 -8.13 -3.59 1.73
CA ILE A 9 -9.33 -3.93 0.96
C ILE A 9 -10.16 -4.94 1.76
N LEU A 10 -11.39 -4.56 2.11
CA LEU A 10 -12.34 -5.46 2.76
C LEU A 10 -13.29 -6.08 1.72
N LEU A 11 -13.25 -7.41 1.58
CA LEU A 11 -13.98 -8.11 0.51
C LEU A 11 -15.49 -8.24 0.75
N GLY A 12 -15.98 -8.06 1.97
CA GLY A 12 -17.42 -8.13 2.27
C GLY A 12 -18.14 -6.80 2.16
N VAL A 13 -17.49 -5.74 1.68
CA VAL A 13 -18.13 -4.44 1.51
C VAL A 13 -18.97 -4.45 0.24
N SER A 14 -20.21 -4.01 0.37
CA SER A 14 -21.17 -3.82 -0.73
C SER A 14 -21.70 -2.40 -0.68
N ARG A 15 -22.17 -1.89 -1.83
CA ARG A 15 -22.71 -0.54 -1.90
C ARG A 15 -23.99 -0.45 -1.06
N PRO A 16 -24.14 0.56 -0.19
CA PRO A 16 -25.36 0.71 0.61
C PRO A 16 -26.56 1.20 -0.21
N TYR A 17 -26.32 1.79 -1.39
CA TYR A 17 -27.34 2.35 -2.25
C TYR A 17 -27.11 1.94 -3.71
N GLY A 18 -28.21 1.75 -4.45
CA GLY A 18 -28.22 1.54 -5.89
C GLY A 18 -29.28 2.43 -6.55
N ARG A 19 -29.26 2.51 -7.88
CA ARG A 19 -30.26 3.24 -8.67
C ARG A 19 -31.02 2.27 -9.56
N SER A 20 -32.29 2.58 -9.77
CA SER A 20 -33.18 1.84 -10.68
C SER A 20 -34.08 2.84 -11.42
N GLU A 21 -34.74 2.36 -12.46
CA GLU A 21 -35.78 3.11 -13.16
C GLU A 21 -36.87 3.56 -12.19
N ILE A 22 -37.54 4.66 -12.53
CA ILE A 22 -38.68 5.17 -11.74
C ILE A 22 -39.68 4.04 -11.49
N ASN A 23 -40.12 3.92 -10.23
CA ASN A 23 -41.07 2.90 -9.75
C ASN A 23 -40.58 1.44 -9.80
N THR A 24 -39.27 1.19 -9.95
CA THR A 24 -38.72 -0.18 -9.91
C THR A 24 -37.82 -0.38 -8.68
N ARG A 25 -37.79 -1.60 -8.13
CA ARG A 25 -36.99 -1.94 -6.94
C ARG A 25 -35.57 -2.34 -7.34
N VAL A 26 -34.57 -1.71 -6.73
CA VAL A 26 -33.17 -2.17 -6.77
C VAL A 26 -33.03 -3.50 -6.06
N ARG A 27 -32.41 -4.49 -6.71
CA ARG A 27 -32.03 -5.77 -6.11
C ARG A 27 -30.52 -5.89 -6.16
N ASP A 28 -29.91 -6.32 -5.06
CA ASP A 28 -28.49 -6.60 -4.98
C ASP A 28 -28.25 -7.78 -4.03
N ILE A 29 -27.14 -8.49 -4.22
CA ILE A 29 -26.72 -9.61 -3.37
C ILE A 29 -25.61 -9.12 -2.47
N LYS A 30 -25.91 -9.04 -1.17
CA LYS A 30 -24.94 -8.59 -0.16
C LYS A 30 -24.30 -9.78 0.56
N PRO A 31 -22.96 -9.81 0.70
CA PRO A 31 -22.29 -10.77 1.57
C PRO A 31 -22.80 -10.66 3.01
N PHE A 32 -23.15 -11.79 3.63
CA PHE A 32 -23.62 -11.83 5.03
C PHE A 32 -22.48 -11.54 6.02
N TYR A 33 -21.29 -12.06 5.74
CA TYR A 33 -20.09 -11.85 6.56
C TYR A 33 -19.28 -10.63 6.08
N ARG A 34 -18.49 -10.04 6.98
CA ARG A 34 -17.58 -8.91 6.66
C ARG A 34 -16.54 -9.23 5.57
N GLY A 35 -16.35 -10.52 5.24
CA GLY A 35 -15.36 -10.98 4.27
C GLY A 35 -13.93 -10.92 4.81
N ALA A 36 -12.98 -11.43 4.04
CA ALA A 36 -11.56 -11.33 4.39
C ALA A 36 -11.05 -9.89 4.16
N LYS A 37 -10.01 -9.51 4.91
CA LYS A 37 -9.21 -8.30 4.67
C LYS A 37 -7.97 -8.71 3.89
N ILE A 38 -7.78 -8.09 2.73
CA ILE A 38 -6.53 -8.13 1.99
C ILE A 38 -5.84 -6.80 2.20
N THR A 39 -4.57 -6.82 2.57
CA THR A 39 -3.75 -5.63 2.61
C THR A 39 -2.87 -5.61 1.36
N LEU A 40 -2.84 -4.46 0.71
CA LEU A 40 -2.05 -4.17 -0.47
C LEU A 40 -0.95 -3.19 -0.05
N ILE A 41 0.29 -3.50 -0.37
CA ILE A 41 1.37 -2.53 -0.32
C ILE A 41 1.91 -2.30 -1.72
N GLY A 42 2.07 -1.03 -2.09
CA GLY A 42 2.49 -0.62 -3.41
C GLY A 42 3.57 0.44 -3.37
N ALA A 43 4.47 0.40 -4.34
CA ALA A 43 5.41 1.47 -4.62
C ALA A 43 5.16 2.02 -6.01
N ILE A 44 4.93 3.32 -6.12
CA ILE A 44 4.64 4.01 -7.37
C ILE A 44 5.65 5.11 -7.66
N SER A 45 6.03 5.24 -8.92
CA SER A 45 6.77 6.38 -9.46
C SER A 45 5.85 7.17 -10.42
N GLN A 46 6.29 8.35 -10.85
CA GLN A 46 5.54 9.20 -11.78
C GLN A 46 5.16 8.49 -13.10
N ASN A 47 5.95 7.49 -13.51
CA ASN A 47 5.80 6.82 -14.80
C ASN A 47 5.19 5.42 -14.70
N LYS A 48 5.32 4.73 -13.56
CA LYS A 48 4.86 3.34 -13.39
C LYS A 48 4.68 2.95 -11.92
N ALA A 49 3.83 1.95 -11.68
CA ALA A 49 3.91 1.14 -10.47
C ALA A 49 5.17 0.29 -10.54
N LEU A 50 6.01 0.37 -9.51
CA LEU A 50 7.28 -0.35 -9.42
C LEU A 50 7.11 -1.70 -8.74
N ALA A 51 6.44 -1.71 -7.60
CA ALA A 51 6.28 -2.90 -6.79
C ALA A 51 4.87 -2.98 -6.24
N LEU A 52 4.36 -4.20 -6.13
CA LEU A 52 3.04 -4.48 -5.56
C LEU A 52 3.09 -5.83 -4.84
N MET A 53 2.60 -5.86 -3.60
CA MET A 53 2.46 -7.10 -2.83
C MET A 53 1.11 -7.11 -2.11
N THR A 54 0.42 -8.24 -2.17
CA THR A 54 -0.82 -8.49 -1.43
C THR A 54 -0.57 -9.49 -0.31
N LEU A 55 -1.19 -9.25 0.83
CA LEU A 55 -1.15 -10.13 1.99
C LEU A 55 -2.55 -10.34 2.57
N ASN A 56 -2.82 -11.56 3.04
CA ASN A 56 -4.02 -11.88 3.79
C ASN A 56 -3.78 -11.50 5.25
N GLY A 57 -4.34 -10.38 5.71
CA GLY A 57 -4.11 -9.87 7.07
C GLY A 57 -3.49 -8.48 7.10
N SER A 58 -2.85 -8.12 8.21
CA SER A 58 -2.20 -6.80 8.40
C SER A 58 -0.73 -6.84 8.00
N LEU A 59 -0.22 -5.70 7.53
CA LEU A 59 1.20 -5.53 7.26
C LEU A 59 1.96 -5.45 8.59
N ASP A 60 2.96 -6.31 8.76
CA ASP A 60 3.90 -6.24 9.88
C ASP A 60 5.31 -5.91 9.38
N GLY A 61 6.26 -5.73 10.30
CA GLY A 61 7.64 -5.39 9.94
C GLY A 61 8.34 -6.47 9.09
N ASN A 62 8.00 -7.75 9.26
CA ASN A 62 8.61 -8.84 8.50
C ASN A 62 8.09 -8.86 7.06
N ALA A 63 6.78 -8.73 6.89
CA ALA A 63 6.15 -8.61 5.58
C ALA A 63 6.67 -7.36 4.85
N PHE A 64 6.81 -6.24 5.56
CA PHE A 64 7.39 -5.03 4.99
C PHE A 64 8.84 -5.23 4.56
N GLN A 65 9.67 -5.91 5.36
CA GLN A 65 11.03 -6.24 4.96
C GLN A 65 11.07 -7.11 3.69
N VAL A 66 10.20 -8.11 3.58
CA VAL A 66 10.07 -8.95 2.37
C VAL A 66 9.69 -8.11 1.16
N PHE A 67 8.76 -7.17 1.32
CA PHE A 67 8.39 -6.23 0.26
C PHE A 67 9.61 -5.42 -0.23
N ILE A 68 10.39 -4.85 0.70
CA ILE A 68 11.59 -4.09 0.35
C ILE A 68 12.58 -4.98 -0.39
N ASP A 69 12.95 -6.11 0.21
CA ASP A 69 14.04 -6.97 -0.26
C ASP A 69 13.76 -7.58 -1.63
N HIS A 70 12.53 -8.05 -1.85
CA HIS A 70 12.20 -8.86 -3.03
C HIS A 70 11.46 -8.11 -4.12
N PHE A 71 10.74 -7.03 -3.78
CA PHE A 71 9.90 -6.32 -4.75
C PHE A 71 10.41 -4.91 -5.04
N LEU A 72 10.82 -4.16 -4.02
CA LEU A 72 11.22 -2.77 -4.22
C LEU A 72 12.67 -2.61 -4.66
N LEU A 73 13.64 -3.18 -3.93
CA LEU A 73 15.07 -2.97 -4.20
C LEU A 73 15.47 -3.28 -5.65
N PRO A 74 14.98 -4.35 -6.31
CA PRO A 74 15.33 -4.64 -7.70
C PRO A 74 14.87 -3.57 -8.70
N GLU A 75 13.86 -2.78 -8.35
CA GLU A 75 13.26 -1.76 -9.21
C GLU A 75 13.81 -0.35 -8.94
N LEU A 76 14.64 -0.18 -7.90
CA LEU A 76 15.25 1.09 -7.55
C LEU A 76 16.49 1.39 -8.41
N TRP A 77 16.77 2.68 -8.56
CA TRP A 77 17.92 3.19 -9.30
C TRP A 77 18.72 4.19 -8.44
N PRO A 78 20.02 4.38 -8.73
CA PRO A 78 20.82 5.40 -8.06
C PRO A 78 20.20 6.79 -8.21
N GLY A 79 20.11 7.54 -7.10
CA GLY A 79 19.46 8.85 -7.03
C GLY A 79 17.94 8.80 -6.91
N ALA A 80 17.31 7.61 -6.85
CA ALA A 80 15.91 7.51 -6.48
C ALA A 80 15.68 8.03 -5.05
N VAL A 81 14.53 8.65 -4.84
CA VAL A 81 14.09 9.13 -3.52
C VAL A 81 12.83 8.37 -3.17
N VAL A 82 12.90 7.53 -2.14
CA VAL A 82 11.79 6.74 -1.61
C VAL A 82 11.12 7.53 -0.50
N VAL A 83 9.84 7.83 -0.68
CA VAL A 83 9.00 8.57 0.26
C VAL A 83 8.07 7.58 0.93
N MET A 84 8.06 7.57 2.27
CA MET A 84 7.26 6.68 3.09
C MET A 84 6.61 7.48 4.23
N ASP A 85 5.47 7.00 4.73
CA ASP A 85 4.88 7.56 5.95
C ASP A 85 5.76 7.27 7.19
N ASN A 86 5.43 7.94 8.29
CA ASN A 86 6.21 7.87 9.53
C ASN A 86 5.81 6.71 10.46
N LEU A 87 5.31 5.59 9.91
CA LEU A 87 4.88 4.45 10.72
C LEU A 87 6.06 3.68 11.32
N ALA A 88 5.84 3.06 12.49
CA ALA A 88 6.85 2.27 13.18
C ALA A 88 7.34 1.07 12.35
N VAL A 89 6.45 0.48 11.54
CA VAL A 89 6.78 -0.63 10.63
C VAL A 89 7.79 -0.21 9.56
N HIS A 90 7.85 1.08 9.20
CA HIS A 90 8.79 1.61 8.21
C HIS A 90 10.16 1.96 8.80
N LYS A 91 10.27 2.07 10.13
CA LYS A 91 11.50 2.50 10.84
C LYS A 91 12.41 1.36 11.25
N LEU A 92 12.27 0.19 10.65
CA LEU A 92 13.24 -0.88 10.86
C LEU A 92 14.61 -0.35 10.40
N ALA A 93 15.57 -0.30 11.33
CA ALA A 93 16.89 0.31 11.08
C ALA A 93 17.60 -0.27 9.85
N SER A 94 17.28 -1.50 9.47
CA SER A 94 17.80 -2.18 8.29
C SER A 94 17.28 -1.64 6.96
N ILE A 95 16.10 -0.99 6.91
CA ILE A 95 15.43 -0.64 5.65
C ILE A 95 16.09 0.55 4.98
N SER A 96 16.36 1.62 5.72
CA SER A 96 17.06 2.79 5.18
C SER A 96 18.42 2.38 4.60
N SER A 97 19.20 1.59 5.33
CA SER A 97 20.52 1.14 4.88
C SER A 97 20.47 0.28 3.62
N LYS A 98 19.43 -0.55 3.44
CA LYS A 98 19.25 -1.34 2.21
C LYS A 98 18.90 -0.47 1.02
N ILE A 99 18.02 0.51 1.19
CA ILE A 99 17.67 1.46 0.13
C ILE A 99 18.89 2.32 -0.23
N GLU A 100 19.67 2.75 0.75
CA GLU A 100 20.91 3.49 0.53
C GLU A 100 21.99 2.65 -0.17
N SER A 101 22.04 1.34 0.06
CA SER A 101 23.02 0.45 -0.59
C SER A 101 22.87 0.37 -2.11
N VAL A 102 21.69 0.66 -2.66
CA VAL A 102 21.45 0.73 -4.11
C VAL A 102 21.60 2.17 -4.65
N GLY A 103 22.08 3.10 -3.83
CA GLY A 103 22.29 4.50 -4.19
C GLY A 103 21.03 5.35 -4.15
N ALA A 104 19.93 4.86 -3.57
CA ALA A 104 18.71 5.62 -3.36
C ALA A 104 18.73 6.31 -1.98
N SER A 105 17.78 7.20 -1.73
CA SER A 105 17.62 7.92 -0.45
C SER A 105 16.21 7.75 0.08
N VAL A 106 16.04 7.91 1.40
CA VAL A 106 14.75 7.76 2.07
C VAL A 106 14.30 9.09 2.67
N ILE A 107 13.03 9.44 2.47
CA ILE A 107 12.34 10.55 3.12
C ILE A 107 11.13 10.00 3.86
N TYR A 108 11.05 10.31 5.15
CA TYR A 108 9.87 10.04 5.97
C TYR A 108 9.00 11.28 6.04
N LEU A 109 7.70 11.15 5.72
CA LEU A 109 6.74 12.24 5.86
C LEU A 109 6.54 12.61 7.34
N SER A 110 6.09 13.84 7.61
CA SER A 110 5.63 14.20 8.95
C SER A 110 4.42 13.33 9.33
N PRO A 111 4.27 13.00 10.63
CA PRO A 111 3.08 12.27 11.09
C PRO A 111 1.79 12.97 10.64
N TYR A 112 0.80 12.21 10.21
CA TYR A 112 -0.53 12.71 9.84
C TYR A 112 -0.51 13.81 8.76
N SER A 113 0.30 13.63 7.72
CA SER A 113 0.31 14.49 6.53
C SER A 113 -0.21 13.76 5.29
N PRO A 114 -1.46 13.26 5.29
CA PRO A 114 -2.03 12.50 4.17
C PRO A 114 -2.27 13.35 2.91
N ASP A 115 -2.14 14.67 3.00
CA ASP A 115 -2.35 15.62 1.90
C ASP A 115 -1.09 15.86 1.04
N PHE A 116 0.07 15.28 1.40
CA PHE A 116 1.37 15.48 0.73
C PHE A 116 1.94 14.20 0.11
#